data_AF-A0A7C1YMT2-F1
#
_entry.id   AF-A0A7C1YMT2-F1
#
_cell.length_a   1.000
_cell.length_b   1.000
_cell.length_c   1.000
_cell.angle_alpha   90.00
_cell.angle_beta   90.00
_cell.angle_gamma   90.00
#
_symmetry.space_group_name_H-M   'P 1'
#
loop_
_entity.id
_entity.type
_entity.pdbx_description
1 polymer ?
#
loop_
_entity_poly.entity_id
_entity_poly.type
_entity_poly.pdbx_seq_one_letter_code
_entity_poly.pdbx_strand_id
1 'polypeptide(L)'
;MNKKILTVCSLLILASPGSVFAETDGPGQRVENRFDARGDRIEERLDNRGDRIEGRLDRRGDRIEGRFDNRADRARDNGRDQRAGRLERRGDRVNARLDNRGERMNARLDRRGDRINRRMTKRGERGHQRIDRRRSN
;
A
#
# COMPACT_ATOMS: atom_id res chain seq x y z
N MET A 1 -58.22 57.85 -34.43
CA MET A 1 -58.87 56.54 -34.57
C MET A 1 -57.87 55.54 -35.15
N ASN A 2 -57.86 54.31 -34.60
CA ASN A 2 -57.32 53.05 -35.15
C ASN A 2 -55.80 52.82 -34.98
N LYS A 3 -55.37 52.19 -33.88
CA LYS A 3 -55.17 50.72 -33.69
C LYS A 3 -54.21 50.09 -34.71
N LYS A 4 -52.99 49.74 -34.27
CA LYS A 4 -52.46 48.36 -34.23
C LYS A 4 -51.01 48.33 -33.75
N ILE A 5 -50.84 47.69 -32.60
CA ILE A 5 -49.61 47.15 -32.04
C ILE A 5 -49.14 46.01 -32.96
N LEU A 6 -47.90 46.03 -33.44
CA LEU A 6 -47.21 44.82 -33.90
C LEU A 6 -45.68 45.00 -33.79
N THR A 7 -45.22 44.68 -32.58
CA THR A 7 -44.10 43.79 -32.26
C THR A 7 -42.85 43.86 -33.14
N VAL A 8 -41.89 44.60 -32.58
CA VAL A 8 -40.42 44.55 -32.68
C VAL A 8 -39.85 43.20 -33.11
N CYS A 9 -39.16 43.21 -34.25
CA CYS A 9 -38.22 42.18 -34.69
C CYS A 9 -36.89 42.88 -34.98
N SER A 10 -35.95 42.92 -34.02
CA SER A 10 -34.51 43.02 -34.32
C SER A 10 -33.65 43.11 -33.06
N LEU A 11 -32.71 42.16 -32.99
CA LEU A 11 -31.41 42.23 -32.32
C LEU A 11 -31.38 42.09 -30.78
N LEU A 12 -31.29 40.83 -30.32
CA LEU A 12 -30.69 40.49 -29.05
C LEU A 12 -29.47 39.60 -29.33
N ILE A 13 -28.29 40.23 -29.26
CA ILE A 13 -26.98 39.57 -29.30
C ILE A 13 -26.90 38.68 -28.05
N LEU A 14 -26.94 37.36 -28.24
CA LEU A 14 -26.67 36.41 -27.16
C LEU A 14 -25.29 35.79 -27.35
N ALA A 15 -24.46 36.14 -26.37
CA ALA A 15 -23.19 35.58 -26.00
C ALA A 15 -23.16 34.03 -26.07
N SER A 16 -22.13 33.51 -26.75
CA SER A 16 -21.70 32.12 -26.59
C SER A 16 -20.25 32.05 -26.07
N PRO A 17 -20.01 32.24 -24.76
CA PRO A 17 -18.84 31.69 -24.11
C PRO A 17 -19.25 30.37 -23.47
N GLY A 18 -18.73 29.24 -23.96
CA GLY A 18 -18.84 28.00 -23.19
C GLY A 18 -19.04 26.73 -23.99
N SER A 19 -18.18 26.44 -24.96
CA SER A 19 -17.69 25.06 -25.09
C SER A 19 -16.57 24.83 -24.08
N VAL A 20 -16.90 24.99 -22.79
CA VAL A 20 -16.19 24.24 -21.75
C VAL A 20 -16.68 22.82 -21.96
N PHE A 21 -15.91 22.03 -22.70
CA PHE A 21 -16.00 20.59 -22.62
C PHE A 21 -15.72 20.26 -21.15
N ALA A 22 -16.79 20.18 -20.36
CA ALA A 22 -16.74 19.48 -19.10
C ALA A 22 -16.36 18.06 -19.48
N GLU A 23 -15.08 17.74 -19.33
CA GLU A 23 -14.57 16.40 -19.41
C GLU A 23 -15.39 15.59 -18.41
N THR A 24 -16.41 14.92 -18.94
CA THR A 24 -17.30 14.11 -18.13
C THR A 24 -16.44 12.98 -17.61
N ASP A 25 -16.02 13.07 -16.35
CA ASP A 25 -15.44 11.99 -15.57
C ASP A 25 -16.28 10.74 -15.80
N GLY A 26 -15.84 9.93 -16.76
CA GLY A 26 -16.61 8.82 -17.25
C GLY A 26 -16.74 7.79 -16.14
N PRO A 27 -17.77 6.94 -16.17
CA PRO A 27 -17.86 5.82 -15.22
C PRO A 27 -16.58 4.93 -15.23
N GLY A 28 -15.80 4.93 -16.31
CA GLY A 28 -14.48 4.29 -16.39
C GLY A 28 -13.43 4.92 -15.46
N GLN A 29 -13.19 6.23 -15.59
CA GLN A 29 -12.21 6.96 -14.76
C GLN A 29 -12.55 6.90 -13.26
N ARG A 30 -13.85 6.99 -12.90
CA ARG A 30 -14.26 6.86 -11.49
C ARG A 30 -13.99 5.47 -10.91
N VAL A 31 -14.08 4.44 -11.75
CA VAL A 31 -13.80 3.06 -11.34
C VAL A 31 -12.30 2.86 -11.15
N GLU A 32 -11.49 3.37 -12.07
CA GLU A 32 -10.02 3.35 -12.02
C GLU A 32 -9.49 4.06 -10.76
N ASN A 33 -9.86 5.33 -10.56
CA ASN A 33 -9.47 6.12 -9.37
C ASN A 33 -9.82 5.42 -8.04
N ARG A 34 -10.94 4.70 -7.99
CA ARG A 34 -11.37 3.97 -6.78
C ARG A 34 -10.58 2.68 -6.57
N PHE A 35 -10.17 2.01 -7.65
CA PHE A 35 -9.33 0.82 -7.55
C PHE A 35 -7.90 1.17 -7.16
N ASP A 36 -7.35 2.26 -7.71
CA ASP A 36 -6.01 2.75 -7.42
C ASP A 36 -5.91 3.20 -5.96
N ALA A 37 -6.80 4.10 -5.50
CA ALA A 37 -6.82 4.55 -4.11
C ALA A 37 -7.01 3.40 -3.09
N ARG A 38 -7.64 2.30 -3.52
CA ARG A 38 -7.78 1.10 -2.70
C ARG A 38 -6.53 0.21 -2.75
N GLY A 39 -5.84 0.16 -3.89
CA GLY A 39 -4.53 -0.48 -4.05
C GLY A 39 -3.51 0.17 -3.12
N ASP A 40 -3.35 1.49 -3.23
CA ASP A 40 -2.42 2.30 -2.44
C ASP A 40 -2.63 2.08 -0.93
N ARG A 41 -3.89 2.14 -0.46
CA ARG A 41 -4.21 1.90 0.95
C ARG A 41 -3.87 0.48 1.41
N ILE A 42 -3.91 -0.50 0.52
CA ILE A 42 -3.54 -1.88 0.87
C ILE A 42 -2.02 -2.02 0.93
N GLU A 43 -1.30 -1.46 -0.04
CA GLU A 43 0.16 -1.45 -0.09
C GLU A 43 0.72 -0.76 1.16
N GLU A 44 0.26 0.46 1.45
CA GLU A 44 0.63 1.19 2.67
C GLU A 44 0.39 0.39 3.94
N ARG A 45 -0.71 -0.38 4.01
CA ARG A 45 -1.01 -1.23 5.18
C ARG A 45 -0.12 -2.47 5.27
N LEU A 46 0.36 -2.99 4.15
CA LEU A 46 1.28 -4.12 4.13
C LEU A 46 2.68 -3.66 4.52
N ASP A 47 3.12 -2.52 4.01
CA ASP A 47 4.43 -1.92 4.30
C ASP A 47 4.53 -1.54 5.78
N ASN A 48 3.58 -0.77 6.29
CA ASN A 48 3.50 -0.43 7.73
C ASN A 48 3.48 -1.69 8.63
N ARG A 49 2.92 -2.79 8.13
CA ARG A 49 2.91 -4.06 8.86
C ARG A 49 4.28 -4.75 8.79
N GLY A 50 4.96 -4.69 7.65
CA GLY A 50 6.34 -5.12 7.46
C GLY A 50 7.27 -4.42 8.43
N ASP A 51 7.30 -3.09 8.39
CA ASP A 51 8.16 -2.24 9.22
C ASP A 51 7.95 -2.50 10.72
N ARG A 52 6.68 -2.64 11.14
CA ARG A 52 6.36 -2.93 12.54
C ARG A 52 6.85 -4.31 12.98
N ILE A 53 6.84 -5.29 12.07
CA ILE A 53 7.32 -6.64 12.35
C ILE A 53 8.85 -6.63 12.43
N GLU A 54 9.51 -6.02 11.45
CA GLU A 54 10.97 -5.87 11.36
C GLU A 54 11.51 -5.18 12.61
N GLY A 55 11.02 -3.98 12.92
CA GLY A 55 11.44 -3.26 14.13
C GLY A 55 11.11 -3.97 15.44
N ARG A 56 10.20 -4.97 15.46
CA ARG A 56 9.98 -5.83 16.64
C ARG A 56 10.96 -7.00 16.70
N LEU A 57 11.42 -7.49 15.56
CA LEU A 57 12.45 -8.51 15.49
C LEU A 57 13.81 -7.93 15.89
N ASP A 58 14.17 -6.75 15.38
CA ASP A 58 15.46 -6.11 15.67
C ASP A 58 15.61 -5.84 17.16
N ARG A 59 14.65 -5.13 17.77
CA ARG A 59 14.61 -4.90 19.23
C ARG A 59 14.66 -6.18 20.06
N ARG A 60 14.17 -7.29 19.50
CA ARG A 60 14.24 -8.60 20.16
C ARG A 60 15.62 -9.23 19.98
N GLY A 61 16.24 -9.07 18.81
CA GLY A 61 17.62 -9.43 18.51
C GLY A 61 18.57 -8.75 19.47
N ASP A 62 18.58 -7.42 19.51
CA ASP A 62 19.46 -6.61 20.37
C ASP A 62 19.35 -7.02 21.84
N ARG A 63 18.12 -7.23 22.33
CA ARG A 63 17.89 -7.65 23.71
C ARG A 63 18.45 -9.05 24.00
N ILE A 64 18.40 -9.94 23.02
CA ILE A 64 18.90 -11.30 23.17
C ILE A 64 20.42 -11.31 23.09
N GLU A 65 21.00 -10.63 22.11
CA GLU A 65 22.44 -10.43 21.95
C GLU A 65 23.04 -9.87 23.23
N GLY A 66 22.57 -8.70 23.69
CA GLY A 66 23.06 -8.11 24.93
C GLY A 66 22.89 -9.01 26.16
N ARG A 67 21.89 -9.90 26.20
CA ARG A 67 21.76 -10.89 27.28
C ARG A 67 22.80 -12.01 27.18
N PHE A 68 23.17 -12.44 25.98
CA PHE A 68 24.19 -13.46 25.80
C PHE A 68 25.59 -12.90 26.03
N ASP A 69 25.87 -11.69 25.58
CA ASP A 69 27.14 -11.00 25.78
C ASP A 69 27.40 -10.77 27.26
N ASN A 70 26.45 -10.15 27.98
CA ASN A 70 26.54 -9.97 29.43
C ASN A 70 26.75 -11.29 30.21
N ARG A 71 26.23 -12.41 29.71
CA ARG A 71 26.44 -13.73 30.32
C ARG A 71 27.79 -14.31 29.95
N ALA A 72 28.28 -14.05 28.74
CA ALA A 72 29.59 -14.48 28.27
C ALA A 72 30.68 -13.73 29.03
N ASP A 73 30.56 -12.41 29.20
CA ASP A 73 31.49 -11.58 29.95
C ASP A 73 31.59 -12.04 31.41
N ARG A 74 30.45 -12.19 32.08
CA ARG A 74 30.44 -12.77 33.45
C ARG A 74 31.05 -14.16 33.50
N ALA A 75 30.94 -14.97 32.45
CA ALA A 75 31.58 -16.28 32.43
C ALA A 75 33.10 -16.15 32.29
N ARG A 76 33.61 -15.22 31.48
CA ARG A 76 35.04 -14.89 31.37
C ARG A 76 35.61 -14.37 32.67
N ASP A 77 34.91 -13.45 33.33
CA ASP A 77 35.34 -12.88 34.62
C ASP A 77 35.51 -13.95 35.70
N ASN A 78 34.76 -15.06 35.58
CA ASN A 78 34.84 -16.22 36.47
C ASN A 78 35.82 -17.30 35.96
N GLY A 79 36.66 -17.03 34.97
CA GLY A 79 37.61 -17.97 34.37
C GLY A 79 36.98 -19.11 33.56
N ARG A 80 35.75 -18.94 33.07
CA ARG A 80 34.97 -19.98 32.37
C ARG A 80 34.88 -19.72 30.86
N ASP A 81 36.01 -19.61 30.18
CA ASP A 81 36.07 -19.24 28.75
C ASP A 81 35.30 -20.19 27.83
N GLN A 82 35.35 -21.49 28.10
CA GLN A 82 34.58 -22.47 27.31
C GLN A 82 33.07 -22.23 27.42
N ARG A 83 32.60 -21.76 28.58
CA ARG A 83 31.19 -21.42 28.79
C ARG A 83 30.84 -20.12 28.09
N ALA A 84 31.73 -19.12 28.15
CA ALA A 84 31.58 -17.87 27.43
C ALA A 84 31.40 -18.11 25.93
N GLY A 85 32.32 -18.85 25.29
CA GLY A 85 32.20 -19.17 23.86
C GLY A 85 30.96 -20.00 23.50
N ARG A 86 30.43 -20.83 24.41
CA ARG A 86 29.14 -21.52 24.19
C ARG A 86 27.95 -20.57 24.25
N LEU A 87 28.03 -19.50 25.06
CA LEU A 87 26.97 -18.50 25.18
C LEU A 87 26.92 -17.60 23.95
N GLU A 88 28.08 -17.16 23.45
CA GLU A 88 28.18 -16.37 22.21
C GLU A 88 27.60 -17.13 21.02
N ARG A 89 28.07 -18.36 20.77
CA ARG A 89 27.51 -19.22 19.70
C ARG A 89 26.02 -19.46 19.83
N ARG A 90 25.48 -19.40 21.05
CA ARG A 90 24.04 -19.52 21.29
C ARG A 90 23.33 -18.21 20.96
N GLY A 91 23.92 -17.06 21.25
CA GLY A 91 23.49 -15.74 20.78
C GLY A 91 23.40 -15.70 19.26
N ASP A 92 24.50 -16.02 18.58
CA ASP A 92 24.57 -16.04 17.10
C ASP A 92 23.49 -16.91 16.49
N ARG A 93 23.28 -18.12 17.04
CA ARG A 93 22.25 -19.04 16.56
C ARG A 93 20.84 -18.49 16.76
N VAL A 94 20.60 -17.71 17.81
CA VAL A 94 19.28 -17.09 18.02
C VAL A 94 19.10 -15.91 17.08
N ASN A 95 20.11 -15.06 16.87
CA ASN A 95 20.07 -13.97 15.90
C ASN A 95 19.77 -14.50 14.49
N ALA A 96 20.55 -15.50 14.02
CA ALA A 96 20.30 -16.13 12.73
C ALA A 96 18.87 -16.71 12.60
N ARG A 97 18.26 -17.20 13.69
CA ARG A 97 16.87 -17.69 13.66
C ARG A 97 15.85 -16.54 13.59
N LEU A 98 16.15 -15.38 14.15
CA LEU A 98 15.31 -14.20 14.04
C LEU A 98 15.36 -13.63 12.62
N ASP A 99 16.55 -13.55 12.02
CA ASP A 99 16.74 -13.06 10.65
C ASP A 99 15.98 -13.93 9.65
N ASN A 100 16.19 -15.25 9.72
CA ASN A 100 15.45 -16.24 8.92
C ASN A 100 13.93 -16.12 9.10
N ARG A 101 13.48 -15.76 10.32
CA ARG A 101 12.06 -15.54 10.59
C ARG A 101 11.57 -14.23 9.98
N GLY A 102 12.37 -13.18 9.99
CA GLY A 102 12.12 -11.91 9.31
C GLY A 102 11.94 -12.09 7.81
N GLU A 103 12.91 -12.70 7.15
CA GLU A 103 12.88 -13.01 5.72
C GLU A 103 11.62 -13.82 5.33
N ARG A 104 11.28 -14.84 6.13
CA ARG A 104 10.07 -15.64 5.91
C ARG A 104 8.78 -14.83 6.04
N MET A 105 8.75 -13.81 6.88
CA MET A 105 7.60 -12.92 7.01
C MET A 105 7.54 -11.93 5.86
N ASN A 106 8.65 -11.35 5.44
CA ASN A 106 8.72 -10.45 4.27
C ASN A 106 8.22 -11.19 3.02
N ALA A 107 8.76 -12.38 2.74
CA ALA A 107 8.30 -13.20 1.63
C ALA A 107 6.82 -13.63 1.72
N ARG A 108 6.20 -13.61 2.91
CA ARG A 108 4.76 -13.87 3.06
C ARG A 108 3.93 -12.61 2.80
N LEU A 109 4.44 -11.44 3.15
CA LEU A 109 3.81 -10.15 2.87
C LEU A 109 3.85 -9.86 1.38
N ASP A 110 4.99 -10.08 0.71
CA ASP A 110 5.14 -9.88 -0.74
C ASP A 110 4.14 -10.73 -1.53
N ARG A 111 4.12 -12.05 -1.26
CA ARG A 111 3.14 -12.97 -1.89
C ARG A 111 1.69 -12.56 -1.63
N ARG A 112 1.42 -11.93 -0.49
CA ARG A 112 0.09 -11.42 -0.15
C ARG A 112 -0.23 -10.16 -0.94
N GLY A 113 0.73 -9.24 -1.08
CA GLY A 113 0.67 -8.08 -1.98
C GLY A 113 0.36 -8.51 -3.40
N ASP A 114 1.17 -9.41 -3.97
CA ASP A 114 0.98 -9.95 -5.33
C ASP A 114 -0.41 -10.55 -5.55
N ARG A 115 -0.93 -11.27 -4.55
CA ARG A 115 -2.25 -11.90 -4.64
C ARG A 115 -3.35 -10.83 -4.64
N ILE A 116 -3.16 -9.75 -3.90
CA ILE A 116 -4.12 -8.65 -3.87
C ILE A 116 -4.05 -7.88 -5.19
N ASN A 117 -2.86 -7.54 -5.68
CA ASN A 117 -2.68 -6.82 -6.94
C ASN A 117 -3.32 -7.58 -8.10
N ARG A 118 -3.05 -8.90 -8.22
CA ARG A 118 -3.73 -9.75 -9.22
C ARG A 118 -5.25 -9.78 -9.10
N ARG A 119 -5.80 -9.72 -7.88
CA ARG A 119 -7.27 -9.67 -7.67
C ARG A 119 -7.84 -8.30 -8.03
N MET A 120 -7.08 -7.23 -7.83
CA MET A 120 -7.49 -5.86 -8.16
C MET A 120 -7.48 -5.66 -9.67
N THR A 121 -6.42 -6.05 -10.38
CA THR A 121 -6.35 -6.01 -11.85
C THR A 121 -7.54 -6.73 -12.48
N LYS A 122 -7.81 -7.98 -12.08
CA LYS A 122 -8.97 -8.75 -12.59
C LYS A 122 -10.32 -8.10 -12.28
N ARG A 123 -10.44 -7.37 -11.18
CA ARG A 123 -11.67 -6.65 -10.83
C ARG A 123 -11.82 -5.37 -11.65
N GLY A 124 -10.73 -4.65 -11.89
CA GLY A 124 -10.67 -3.49 -12.77
C GLY A 124 -11.09 -3.87 -14.18
N GLU A 125 -10.47 -4.90 -14.77
CA GLU A 125 -10.82 -5.43 -16.10
C GLU A 125 -12.31 -5.77 -16.24
N ARG A 126 -12.88 -6.47 -15.25
CA ARG A 126 -14.32 -6.79 -15.23
C ARG A 126 -15.18 -5.54 -15.10
N GLY A 127 -14.70 -4.52 -14.39
CA GLY A 127 -15.35 -3.20 -14.30
C GLY A 127 -15.42 -2.53 -15.66
N HIS A 128 -14.30 -2.43 -16.36
CA HIS A 128 -14.21 -1.87 -17.72
C HIS A 128 -15.14 -2.61 -18.69
N GLN A 129 -15.06 -3.95 -18.75
CA GLN A 129 -15.93 -4.75 -19.62
C GLN A 129 -17.44 -4.49 -19.40
N ARG A 130 -17.85 -4.22 -18.15
CA ARG A 130 -19.27 -3.90 -17.85
C ARG A 130 -19.65 -2.50 -18.29
N ILE A 131 -18.73 -1.55 -18.24
CA ILE A 131 -18.94 -0.17 -18.71
C ILE A 131 -18.99 -0.16 -20.24
N ASP A 132 -18.09 -0.87 -20.91
CA ASP A 132 -18.05 -0.94 -22.37
C ASP A 132 -19.33 -1.57 -22.93
N ARG A 133 -19.82 -2.66 -22.33
CA ARG A 133 -21.13 -3.24 -22.68
C ARG A 133 -22.30 -2.29 -22.50
N ARG A 134 -22.25 -1.40 -21.50
CA ARG A 134 -23.29 -0.37 -21.27
C ARG A 134 -23.20 0.80 -22.24
N ARG A 135 -22.03 1.04 -22.83
CA ARG A 135 -21.83 2.09 -23.85
C ARG A 135 -22.16 1.58 -25.26
N SER A 136 -22.08 0.27 -25.47
CA SER A 136 -22.36 -0.41 -26.74
C SER A 136 -23.83 -0.78 -26.96
N ASN A 137 -24.67 -0.64 -25.93
CA ASN A 137 -26.14 -0.79 -25.98
C ASN A 137 -26.78 0.59 -25.85
#